data_AF-G7L7Q1-F1
#
_entry.id   AF-G7L7Q1-F1
#
_cell.length_a   1.000
_cell.length_b   1.000
_cell.length_c   1.000
_cell.angle_alpha   90.00
_cell.angle_beta   90.00
_cell.angle_gamma   90.00
#
_symmetry.space_group_name_H-M   'P 1'
#
loop_
_entity.id
_entity.type
_entity.pdbx_description
1 polymer ?
#
loop_
_entity_poly.entity_id
_entity_poly.type
_entity_poly.pdbx_seq_one_letter_code
_entity_poly.pdbx_strand_id
1 'polypeptide(L)'
;MSKRKKQENEEQLEEERKEEAKSKEKNEGSSDEENAKQRLRHKMSIPKVYDLMNSVHGKQRKEEIINVLNESGFGGLVHICNWNRVHTFFVDWIVKNFDKENMWIALSKTEVLPLKEEDVHRVYELPIAGKQINIDLCSVEAIKRLRIELGVNGNYSASVRVTDLERLLKTQENPKAWVKGAICFIIHKILCPTNSSFVSLQYAKILEDPAGVSSYKWCSHVLEYMKEGLQTPEVANPLADCIARITRLMLSVYKGETCGHFKKTNGCHV
;
A
#
# COMPACT_ATOMS: atom_id res chain seq x y z
N MET A 1 57.30 -35.56 -37.00
CA MET A 1 56.88 -34.99 -35.69
C MET A 1 56.42 -33.51 -35.76
N SER A 2 56.04 -32.96 -36.93
CA SER A 2 55.79 -31.51 -37.08
C SER A 2 54.31 -31.10 -37.22
N LYS A 3 53.37 -32.05 -37.38
CA LYS A 3 51.94 -31.74 -37.58
C LYS A 3 51.12 -31.71 -36.28
N ARG A 4 51.42 -32.57 -35.30
CA ARG A 4 50.67 -32.64 -34.03
C ARG A 4 50.90 -31.44 -33.11
N LYS A 5 52.15 -30.97 -32.98
CA LYS A 5 52.47 -29.76 -32.19
C LYS A 5 51.87 -28.46 -32.74
N LYS A 6 51.52 -28.43 -34.03
CA LYS A 6 50.92 -27.24 -34.65
C LYS A 6 49.41 -27.15 -34.39
N GLN A 7 48.73 -28.30 -34.35
CA GLN A 7 47.32 -28.40 -33.98
C GLN A 7 47.09 -28.11 -32.50
N GLU A 8 47.94 -28.63 -31.61
CA GLU A 8 47.81 -28.38 -30.16
C GLU A 8 48.00 -26.90 -29.79
N ASN A 9 48.88 -26.18 -30.49
CA ASN A 9 49.06 -24.73 -30.28
C ASN A 9 47.92 -23.88 -30.86
N GLU A 10 47.30 -24.30 -31.97
CA GLU A 10 46.14 -23.58 -32.55
C GLU A 10 44.88 -23.76 -31.69
N GLU A 11 44.67 -24.94 -31.10
CA GLU A 11 43.55 -25.19 -30.18
C GLU A 11 43.69 -24.39 -28.87
N GLN A 12 44.90 -24.28 -28.32
CA GLN A 12 45.15 -23.46 -27.11
C GLN A 12 44.95 -21.96 -27.35
N LEU A 13 45.39 -21.44 -28.49
CA LEU A 13 45.20 -20.03 -28.88
C LEU A 13 43.75 -19.67 -29.21
N GLU A 14 42.90 -20.66 -29.51
CA GLU A 14 41.48 -20.45 -29.76
C GLU A 14 40.65 -20.55 -28.47
N GLU A 15 41.07 -21.36 -27.49
CA GLU A 15 40.48 -21.38 -26.14
C GLU A 15 40.77 -20.08 -25.37
N GLU A 16 42.00 -19.57 -25.39
CA GLU A 16 42.35 -18.30 -24.74
C GLU A 16 41.55 -17.12 -25.32
N ARG A 17 41.33 -17.10 -26.65
CA ARG A 17 40.50 -16.07 -27.30
C ARG A 17 39.02 -16.16 -26.95
N LYS A 18 38.50 -17.37 -26.70
CA LYS A 18 37.11 -17.59 -26.25
C LYS A 18 36.92 -17.23 -24.78
N GLU A 19 37.95 -17.39 -23.94
CA GLU A 19 37.93 -16.93 -22.54
C GLU A 19 38.07 -15.41 -22.41
N GLU A 20 38.90 -14.75 -23.25
CA GLU A 20 38.98 -13.28 -23.29
C GLU A 20 37.71 -12.62 -23.84
N ALA A 21 37.01 -13.25 -24.79
CA ALA A 21 35.71 -12.76 -25.26
C ALA A 21 34.63 -12.89 -24.18
N LYS A 22 34.62 -13.99 -23.42
CA LYS A 22 33.70 -14.20 -22.28
C LYS A 22 33.98 -13.28 -21.09
N SER A 23 35.22 -12.86 -20.88
CA SER A 23 35.57 -11.93 -19.79
C SER A 23 35.27 -10.48 -20.17
N LYS A 24 35.33 -10.11 -21.46
CA LYS A 24 34.91 -8.78 -21.95
C LYS A 24 33.38 -8.60 -22.00
N GLU A 25 32.61 -9.61 -22.41
CA GLU A 25 31.13 -9.55 -22.36
C GLU A 25 30.56 -9.46 -20.94
N LYS A 26 31.27 -9.96 -19.93
CA LYS A 26 30.85 -9.88 -18.52
C LYS A 26 31.09 -8.52 -17.86
N ASN A 27 32.01 -7.70 -18.38
CA ASN A 27 32.38 -6.43 -17.75
C ASN A 27 31.65 -5.20 -18.30
N GLU A 28 31.02 -5.28 -19.48
CA GLU A 28 30.29 -4.12 -20.06
C GLU A 28 28.77 -4.16 -19.82
N GLY A 29 28.21 -5.27 -19.33
CA GLY A 29 26.77 -5.39 -19.01
C GLY A 29 26.38 -5.08 -17.56
N SER A 30 27.33 -4.92 -16.63
CA SER A 30 27.03 -5.02 -15.19
C SER A 30 26.62 -3.71 -14.51
N SER A 31 26.91 -2.53 -15.07
CA SER A 31 26.69 -1.28 -14.31
C SER A 31 25.28 -0.69 -14.42
N ASP A 32 24.58 -0.95 -15.53
CA ASP A 32 23.24 -0.40 -15.79
C ASP A 32 22.10 -1.36 -15.39
N GLU A 33 22.30 -2.68 -15.47
CA GLU A 33 21.28 -3.67 -15.07
C GLU A 33 21.17 -3.86 -13.55
N GLU A 34 22.26 -3.74 -12.78
CA GLU A 34 22.19 -3.77 -11.31
C GLU A 34 21.49 -2.52 -10.75
N ASN A 35 21.72 -1.34 -11.35
CA ASN A 35 21.01 -0.11 -10.99
C ASN A 35 19.52 -0.17 -11.36
N ALA A 36 19.14 -0.94 -12.39
CA ALA A 36 17.74 -1.13 -12.77
C ALA A 36 16.98 -2.10 -11.84
N LYS A 37 17.68 -2.99 -11.11
CA LYS A 37 17.05 -3.96 -10.18
C LYS A 37 16.63 -3.37 -8.83
N GLN A 38 17.04 -2.14 -8.50
CA GLN A 38 16.71 -1.47 -7.24
C GLN A 38 15.89 -0.19 -7.36
N ARG A 39 15.26 0.08 -8.52
CA ARG A 39 14.27 1.17 -8.58
C ARG A 39 12.96 0.68 -7.97
N LEU A 40 12.61 1.22 -6.80
CA LEU A 40 11.32 1.01 -6.15
C LEU A 40 10.19 1.31 -7.16
N ARG A 41 9.51 0.27 -7.65
CA ARG A 41 8.35 0.43 -8.55
C ARG A 41 7.10 0.76 -7.75
N HIS A 42 6.79 2.03 -7.54
CA HIS A 42 5.63 2.42 -6.75
C HIS A 42 4.31 2.02 -7.45
N LYS A 43 3.54 1.11 -6.85
CA LYS A 43 2.16 0.85 -7.27
C LYS A 43 1.26 1.95 -6.68
N MET A 44 1.04 3.01 -7.46
CA MET A 44 0.14 4.09 -7.07
C MET A 44 -1.28 3.57 -6.83
N SER A 45 -1.70 3.62 -5.58
CA SER A 45 -2.89 2.94 -5.07
C SER A 45 -4.04 3.90 -4.71
N ILE A 46 -3.72 5.15 -4.39
CA ILE A 46 -4.70 6.21 -4.11
C ILE A 46 -5.60 6.52 -5.31
N PRO A 47 -5.09 6.67 -6.55
CA PRO A 47 -5.98 6.93 -7.68
C PRO A 47 -7.07 5.87 -7.79
N LYS A 48 -6.74 4.60 -7.54
CA LYS A 48 -7.73 3.52 -7.56
C LYS A 48 -8.78 3.63 -6.45
N VAL A 49 -8.38 4.01 -5.23
CA VAL A 49 -9.32 4.22 -4.12
C VAL A 49 -10.17 5.48 -4.37
N TYR A 50 -9.55 6.55 -4.88
CA TYR A 50 -10.23 7.78 -5.27
C TYR A 50 -11.26 7.51 -6.38
N ASP A 51 -10.88 6.77 -7.42
CA ASP A 51 -11.78 6.37 -8.50
C ASP A 51 -12.91 5.49 -7.98
N LEU A 52 -12.63 4.57 -7.05
CA LEU A 52 -13.64 3.75 -6.39
C LEU A 52 -14.65 4.62 -5.63
N MET A 53 -14.19 5.56 -4.81
CA MET A 53 -15.07 6.47 -4.06
C MET A 53 -15.92 7.35 -4.98
N ASN A 54 -15.35 7.79 -6.12
CA ASN A 54 -16.07 8.59 -7.11
C ASN A 54 -16.95 7.79 -8.08
N SER A 55 -16.81 6.46 -8.13
CA SER A 55 -17.64 5.59 -8.96
C SER A 55 -19.05 5.37 -8.39
N VAL A 56 -19.31 5.81 -7.16
CA VAL A 56 -20.63 5.72 -6.54
C VAL A 56 -21.54 6.79 -7.13
N HIS A 57 -22.49 6.36 -7.96
CA HIS A 57 -23.51 7.21 -8.55
C HIS A 57 -24.81 7.19 -7.72
N GLY A 58 -25.56 8.30 -7.76
CA GLY A 58 -26.81 8.49 -7.04
C GLY A 58 -26.62 9.17 -5.69
N LYS A 59 -27.34 10.29 -5.47
CA LYS A 59 -27.21 11.11 -4.25
C LYS A 59 -27.51 10.29 -2.99
N GLN A 60 -28.65 9.61 -2.96
CA GLN A 60 -29.09 8.80 -1.82
C GLN A 60 -28.10 7.68 -1.49
N ARG A 61 -27.69 6.89 -2.49
CA ARG A 61 -26.71 5.81 -2.30
C ARG A 61 -25.37 6.33 -1.77
N LYS A 62 -24.92 7.48 -2.26
CA LYS A 62 -23.69 8.11 -1.79
C LYS A 62 -23.80 8.54 -0.32
N GLU A 63 -24.91 9.15 0.07
CA GLU A 63 -25.18 9.53 1.47
C GLU A 63 -25.21 8.29 2.39
N GLU A 64 -25.86 7.21 1.97
CA GLU A 64 -25.89 5.94 2.71
C GLU A 64 -24.49 5.34 2.89
N ILE A 65 -23.68 5.29 1.82
CA ILE A 65 -22.30 4.78 1.90
C ILE A 65 -21.43 5.65 2.81
N ILE A 66 -21.56 6.98 2.73
CA ILE A 66 -20.82 7.91 3.59
C ILE A 66 -21.23 7.70 5.06
N ASN A 67 -22.51 7.54 5.35
CA ASN A 67 -22.98 7.28 6.71
C ASN A 67 -22.39 5.97 7.27
N VAL A 68 -22.43 4.88 6.48
CA VAL A 68 -21.86 3.60 6.91
C VAL A 68 -20.33 3.67 7.08
N LEU A 69 -19.61 4.45 6.23
CA LEU A 69 -18.18 4.70 6.40
C LEU A 69 -17.88 5.49 7.67
N ASN A 70 -18.67 6.52 7.98
CA ASN A 70 -18.54 7.31 9.21
C ASN A 70 -18.76 6.44 10.45
N GLU A 71 -19.83 5.62 10.46
CA GLU A 71 -20.11 4.67 11.54
C GLU A 71 -18.97 3.64 11.72
N SER A 72 -18.35 3.24 10.62
CA SER A 72 -17.21 2.31 10.61
C SER A 72 -15.88 2.95 11.06
N GLY A 73 -15.82 4.29 11.20
CA GLY A 73 -14.59 5.02 11.53
C GLY A 73 -13.68 5.28 10.32
N PHE A 74 -14.19 5.11 9.09
CA PHE A 74 -13.45 5.32 7.84
C PHE A 74 -13.93 6.58 7.08
N GLY A 75 -14.62 7.48 7.77
CA GLY A 75 -15.20 8.70 7.20
C GLY A 75 -14.19 9.62 6.52
N GLY A 76 -13.02 9.84 7.12
CA GLY A 76 -11.99 10.72 6.56
C GLY A 76 -11.45 10.28 5.20
N LEU A 77 -11.56 8.99 4.87
CA LEU A 77 -11.11 8.44 3.60
C LEU A 77 -12.04 8.81 2.43
N VAL A 78 -13.24 9.33 2.69
CA VAL A 78 -14.10 9.95 1.68
C VAL A 78 -13.43 11.22 1.11
N HIS A 79 -12.67 11.92 1.94
CA HIS A 79 -11.99 13.16 1.59
C HIS A 79 -10.55 12.95 1.12
N ILE A 80 -10.19 11.69 0.80
CA ILE A 80 -8.84 11.41 0.33
C ILE A 80 -8.57 12.11 -1.00
N CYS A 81 -7.50 12.90 -1.04
CA CYS A 81 -7.10 13.60 -2.24
C CYS A 81 -6.51 12.62 -3.27
N ASN A 82 -6.78 12.86 -4.56
CA ASN A 82 -6.16 12.08 -5.65
C ASN A 82 -4.67 12.44 -5.80
N TRP A 83 -3.82 11.80 -5.00
CA TRP A 83 -2.38 11.97 -5.13
C TRP A 83 -1.81 11.03 -6.16
N ASN A 84 -1.52 11.62 -7.31
CA ASN A 84 -0.95 10.93 -8.47
C ASN A 84 0.58 11.07 -8.57
N ARG A 85 1.23 11.85 -7.69
CA ARG A 85 2.67 12.17 -7.80
C ARG A 85 3.37 12.26 -6.45
N VAL A 86 3.85 11.12 -5.95
CA VAL A 86 4.94 11.08 -4.96
C VAL A 86 6.24 10.84 -5.73
N HIS A 87 7.22 11.72 -5.55
CA HIS A 87 8.48 11.61 -6.29
C HIS A 87 9.32 10.45 -5.73
N THR A 88 9.82 9.57 -6.58
CA THR A 88 10.52 8.34 -6.15
C THR A 88 11.72 8.64 -5.26
N PHE A 89 12.48 9.68 -5.59
CA PHE A 89 13.59 10.17 -4.75
C PHE A 89 13.18 10.47 -3.31
N PHE A 90 11.98 11.03 -3.11
CA PHE A 90 11.49 11.32 -1.77
C PHE A 90 11.18 10.02 -1.02
N VAL A 91 10.58 9.04 -1.71
CA VAL A 91 10.33 7.72 -1.14
C VAL A 91 11.64 7.02 -0.76
N ASP A 92 12.64 7.02 -1.65
CA ASP A 92 13.97 6.46 -1.40
C ASP A 92 14.64 7.15 -0.19
N TRP A 93 14.54 8.47 -0.10
CA TRP A 93 15.09 9.25 1.01
C TRP A 93 14.41 8.89 2.33
N ILE A 94 13.08 8.77 2.36
CA ILE A 94 12.33 8.37 3.56
C ILE A 94 12.78 6.99 4.04
N VAL A 95 12.88 6.00 3.14
CA VAL A 95 13.32 4.64 3.51
C VAL A 95 14.72 4.64 4.08
N LYS A 96 15.65 5.39 3.49
CA LYS A 96 17.04 5.47 3.95
C LYS A 96 17.20 6.12 5.33
N ASN A 97 16.29 7.01 5.69
CA ASN A 97 16.36 7.79 6.93
C ASN A 97 15.36 7.30 8.00
N PHE A 98 14.54 6.30 7.70
CA PHE A 98 13.60 5.74 8.65
C PHE A 98 14.29 4.74 9.59
N ASP A 99 14.13 4.96 10.89
CA ASP A 99 14.55 4.01 11.91
C ASP A 99 13.32 3.34 12.53
N LYS A 100 13.30 2.02 12.35
CA LYS A 100 12.20 1.12 12.71
C LYS A 100 12.09 0.84 14.21
N GLU A 101 13.18 0.92 14.95
CA GLU A 101 13.18 0.59 16.37
C GLU A 101 12.48 1.70 17.15
N ASN A 102 12.78 2.94 16.75
CA ASN A 102 12.25 4.14 17.37
C ASN A 102 11.02 4.72 16.63
N MET A 103 10.66 4.17 15.45
CA MET A 103 9.56 4.64 14.60
C MET A 103 9.65 6.13 14.27
N TRP A 104 10.80 6.56 13.76
CA TRP A 104 11.05 7.96 13.40
C TRP A 104 11.83 8.10 12.08
N ILE A 105 11.80 9.28 11.48
CA ILE A 105 12.58 9.61 10.28
C ILE A 105 13.62 10.65 10.65
N ALA A 106 14.90 10.35 10.45
CA ALA A 106 15.98 11.32 10.62
C ALA A 106 15.89 12.40 9.53
N LEU A 107 15.61 13.64 9.92
CA LEU A 107 15.61 14.79 9.00
C LEU A 107 17.02 15.36 8.85
N SER A 108 17.78 15.33 9.95
CA SER A 108 19.18 15.75 10.03
C SER A 108 19.91 14.91 11.09
N LYS A 109 21.16 15.26 11.41
CA LYS A 109 21.92 14.56 12.48
C LYS A 109 21.32 14.73 13.87
N THR A 110 20.50 15.75 14.07
CA THR A 110 19.95 16.16 15.37
C THR A 110 18.43 16.21 15.39
N GLU A 111 17.78 16.25 14.22
CA GLU A 111 16.33 16.37 14.10
C GLU A 111 15.73 15.08 13.56
N VAL A 112 14.66 14.66 14.22
CA VAL A 112 13.91 13.45 13.93
C VAL A 112 12.42 13.79 13.87
N LEU A 113 11.71 13.14 12.96
CA LEU A 113 10.27 13.18 12.85
C LEU A 113 9.71 11.86 13.41
N PRO A 114 9.21 11.83 14.66
CA PRO A 114 8.56 10.64 15.19
C PRO A 114 7.24 10.38 14.45
N LEU A 115 6.93 9.12 14.18
CA LEU A 115 5.64 8.67 13.68
C LEU A 115 4.85 8.04 14.82
N LYS A 116 3.71 8.63 15.14
CA LYS A 116 2.82 8.20 16.23
C LYS A 116 1.40 7.95 15.72
N GLU A 117 0.58 7.35 16.58
CA GLU A 117 -0.81 7.00 16.23
C GLU A 117 -1.63 8.25 15.90
N GLU A 118 -1.34 9.36 16.58
CA GLU A 118 -1.98 10.66 16.35
C GLU A 118 -1.70 11.18 14.94
N ASP A 119 -0.55 10.85 14.36
CA ASP A 119 -0.18 11.28 13.00
C ASP A 119 -0.98 10.50 11.96
N VAL A 120 -1.17 9.20 12.18
CA VAL A 120 -2.03 8.35 11.35
C VAL A 120 -3.48 8.82 11.43
N HIS A 121 -3.97 9.12 12.63
CA HIS A 121 -5.29 9.67 12.84
C HIS A 121 -5.47 11.02 12.15
N ARG A 122 -4.51 11.94 12.27
CA ARG A 122 -4.58 13.25 11.63
C ARG A 122 -4.65 13.17 10.10
N VAL A 123 -4.07 12.11 9.54
CA VAL A 123 -3.98 11.87 8.10
C VAL A 123 -5.22 11.18 7.54
N TYR A 124 -5.70 10.12 8.19
CA TYR A 124 -6.78 9.27 7.66
C TYR A 124 -8.09 9.38 8.45
N GLU A 125 -8.08 10.08 9.58
CA GLU A 125 -9.17 10.19 10.56
C GLU A 125 -9.66 8.82 11.08
N LEU A 126 -8.72 7.87 11.21
CA LEU A 126 -9.00 6.52 11.69
C LEU A 126 -9.07 6.45 13.22
N PRO A 127 -9.79 5.49 13.83
CA PRO A 127 -9.87 5.38 15.28
C PRO A 127 -8.50 5.12 15.94
N ILE A 128 -8.19 5.90 16.98
CA ILE A 128 -6.98 5.74 17.82
C ILE A 128 -7.24 4.74 18.95
N ALA A 129 -8.39 4.85 19.61
CA ALA A 129 -8.75 4.02 20.76
C ALA A 129 -9.63 2.84 20.36
N GLY A 130 -9.55 1.75 21.12
CA GLY A 130 -10.35 0.55 20.85
C GLY A 130 -9.65 -0.76 21.25
N LYS A 131 -10.18 -1.87 20.73
CA LYS A 131 -9.59 -3.20 20.82
C LYS A 131 -8.41 -3.32 19.86
N GLN A 132 -7.42 -4.15 20.23
CA GLN A 132 -6.34 -4.50 19.31
C GLN A 132 -6.87 -5.32 18.14
N ILE A 133 -6.39 -5.01 16.94
CA ILE A 133 -6.69 -5.81 15.76
C ILE A 133 -5.81 -7.05 15.79
N ASN A 134 -6.45 -8.22 15.73
CA ASN A 134 -5.74 -9.48 15.58
C ASN A 134 -6.40 -10.27 14.44
N ILE A 135 -5.69 -10.34 13.31
CA ILE A 135 -6.14 -10.99 12.08
C ILE A 135 -6.12 -12.52 12.19
N ASP A 136 -5.31 -13.09 13.09
CA ASP A 136 -5.19 -14.54 13.27
C ASP A 136 -6.43 -15.14 13.94
N LEU A 137 -7.23 -14.31 14.61
CA LEU A 137 -8.51 -14.72 15.21
C LEU A 137 -9.65 -14.83 14.20
N CYS A 138 -9.40 -14.53 12.92
CA CYS A 138 -10.42 -14.60 11.87
C CYS A 138 -10.76 -16.05 11.53
N SER A 139 -12.04 -16.41 11.66
CA SER A 139 -12.49 -17.75 11.30
C SER A 139 -12.75 -17.87 9.80
N VAL A 140 -12.64 -19.08 9.27
CA VAL A 140 -12.96 -19.38 7.87
C VAL A 140 -14.43 -19.07 7.56
N GLU A 141 -15.32 -19.24 8.54
CA GLU A 141 -16.75 -18.97 8.42
C GLU A 141 -17.04 -17.48 8.22
N ALA A 142 -16.30 -16.59 8.91
CA ALA A 142 -16.42 -15.15 8.71
C ALA A 142 -15.98 -14.75 7.29
N ILE A 143 -14.88 -15.31 6.81
CA ILE A 143 -14.42 -15.10 5.43
C ILE A 143 -15.47 -15.59 4.42
N LYS A 144 -16.08 -16.76 4.67
CA LYS A 144 -17.14 -17.32 3.82
C LYS A 144 -18.36 -16.40 3.75
N ARG A 145 -18.82 -15.88 4.89
CA ARG A 145 -19.94 -14.93 4.95
C ARG A 145 -19.64 -13.64 4.21
N LEU A 146 -18.48 -13.03 4.46
CA LEU A 146 -18.06 -11.82 3.74
C LEU A 146 -17.98 -12.06 2.23
N ARG A 147 -17.48 -13.22 1.78
CA ARG A 147 -17.47 -13.57 0.35
C ARG A 147 -18.87 -13.63 -0.25
N ILE A 148 -19.81 -14.25 0.46
CA ILE A 148 -21.20 -14.36 0.02
C ILE A 148 -21.82 -12.96 -0.07
N GLU A 149 -21.63 -12.11 0.95
CA GLU A 149 -22.12 -10.72 0.94
C GLU A 149 -21.54 -9.90 -0.22
N LEU A 150 -20.28 -10.13 -0.57
CA LEU A 150 -19.60 -9.47 -1.70
C LEU A 150 -19.94 -10.08 -3.06
N GLY A 151 -20.70 -11.18 -3.12
CA GLY A 151 -21.03 -11.88 -4.37
C GLY A 151 -19.87 -12.67 -4.99
N VAL A 152 -18.88 -13.06 -4.18
CA VAL A 152 -17.74 -13.87 -4.63
C VAL A 152 -18.11 -15.35 -4.62
N ASN A 153 -18.42 -15.90 -5.79
CA ASN A 153 -18.83 -17.31 -5.93
C ASN A 153 -17.63 -18.26 -6.13
N GLY A 154 -17.78 -19.49 -5.65
CA GLY A 154 -17.00 -20.66 -6.12
C GLY A 154 -15.60 -20.88 -5.52
N ASN A 155 -15.12 -20.04 -4.60
CA ASN A 155 -13.84 -20.25 -3.90
C ASN A 155 -13.97 -19.78 -2.44
N TYR A 156 -13.40 -20.53 -1.48
CA TYR A 156 -13.39 -20.19 -0.04
C TYR A 156 -12.02 -19.69 0.45
N SER A 157 -11.14 -19.26 -0.45
CA SER A 157 -9.83 -18.70 -0.13
C SER A 157 -9.93 -17.50 0.84
N ALA A 158 -8.91 -17.29 1.66
CA ALA A 158 -8.80 -16.09 2.48
C ALA A 158 -8.53 -14.80 1.67
N SER A 159 -8.43 -14.88 0.33
CA SER A 159 -8.08 -13.73 -0.51
C SER A 159 -8.81 -13.68 -1.86
N VAL A 160 -9.05 -12.47 -2.36
CA VAL A 160 -9.77 -12.19 -3.62
C VAL A 160 -8.89 -11.37 -4.55
N ARG A 161 -8.90 -11.66 -5.85
CA ARG A 161 -8.12 -10.85 -6.82
C ARG A 161 -8.58 -9.40 -6.77
N VAL A 162 -7.63 -8.48 -6.76
CA VAL A 162 -7.89 -7.02 -6.72
C VAL A 162 -8.85 -6.60 -7.81
N THR A 163 -8.65 -7.08 -9.05
CA THR A 163 -9.51 -6.78 -10.20
C THR A 163 -10.93 -7.31 -10.04
N ASP A 164 -11.09 -8.47 -9.42
CA ASP A 164 -12.40 -9.07 -9.17
C ASP A 164 -13.16 -8.25 -8.11
N LEU A 165 -12.47 -7.85 -7.04
CA LEU A 165 -13.06 -6.99 -6.00
C LEU A 165 -13.45 -5.61 -6.56
N GLU A 166 -12.60 -4.99 -7.37
CA GLU A 166 -12.91 -3.71 -8.05
C GLU A 166 -14.18 -3.84 -8.92
N ARG A 167 -14.34 -4.95 -9.65
CA ARG A 167 -15.53 -5.21 -10.46
C ARG A 167 -16.77 -5.40 -9.59
N LEU A 168 -16.67 -6.18 -8.52
CA LEU A 168 -17.78 -6.46 -7.61
C LEU A 168 -18.26 -5.19 -6.91
N LEU A 169 -17.35 -4.32 -6.47
CA LEU A 169 -17.71 -3.07 -5.82
C LEU A 169 -18.44 -2.11 -6.77
N LYS A 170 -18.17 -2.15 -8.07
CA LYS A 170 -18.93 -1.34 -9.06
C LYS A 170 -20.38 -1.80 -9.21
N THR A 171 -20.63 -3.11 -9.08
CA THR A 171 -21.96 -3.71 -9.22
C THR A 171 -22.68 -3.93 -7.89
N GLN A 172 -22.03 -3.73 -6.75
CA GLN A 172 -22.59 -4.02 -5.44
C GLN A 172 -23.63 -2.97 -5.04
N GLU A 173 -24.88 -3.38 -4.95
CA GLU A 173 -26.01 -2.50 -4.63
C GLU A 173 -26.15 -2.26 -3.13
N ASN A 174 -25.81 -3.24 -2.28
CA ASN A 174 -25.95 -3.12 -0.84
C ASN A 174 -24.85 -2.21 -0.25
N PRO A 175 -25.19 -1.05 0.36
CA PRO A 175 -24.20 -0.11 0.90
C PRO A 175 -23.30 -0.72 1.97
N LYS A 176 -23.84 -1.58 2.85
CA LYS A 176 -23.06 -2.21 3.93
C LYS A 176 -22.04 -3.19 3.39
N ALA A 177 -22.45 -4.05 2.45
CA ALA A 177 -21.54 -4.98 1.79
C ALA A 177 -20.49 -4.23 0.97
N TRP A 178 -20.89 -3.14 0.30
CA TRP A 178 -19.98 -2.25 -0.43
C TRP A 178 -18.92 -1.68 0.50
N VAL A 179 -19.31 -1.13 1.66
CA VAL A 179 -18.36 -0.54 2.63
C VAL A 179 -17.40 -1.58 3.17
N LYS A 180 -17.85 -2.79 3.53
CA LYS A 180 -16.95 -3.87 3.96
C LYS A 180 -15.89 -4.18 2.90
N GLY A 181 -16.31 -4.32 1.64
CA GLY A 181 -15.38 -4.56 0.53
C GLY A 181 -14.45 -3.37 0.24
N ALA A 182 -14.97 -2.14 0.35
CA ALA A 182 -14.19 -0.92 0.20
C ALA A 182 -13.12 -0.79 1.31
N ILE A 183 -13.44 -1.14 2.55
CA ILE A 183 -12.47 -1.18 3.65
C ILE A 183 -11.37 -2.21 3.36
N CYS A 184 -11.70 -3.43 2.94
CA CYS A 184 -10.68 -4.41 2.52
C CYS A 184 -9.78 -3.86 1.39
N PHE A 185 -10.37 -3.17 0.42
CA PHE A 185 -9.64 -2.55 -0.68
C PHE A 185 -8.72 -1.42 -0.21
N ILE A 186 -9.22 -0.53 0.66
CA ILE A 186 -8.47 0.56 1.29
C ILE A 186 -7.31 0.00 2.12
N ILE A 187 -7.53 -1.04 2.91
CA ILE A 187 -6.46 -1.69 3.69
C ILE A 187 -5.37 -2.18 2.73
N HIS A 188 -5.74 -2.95 1.71
CA HIS A 188 -4.78 -3.51 0.76
C HIS A 188 -4.07 -2.46 -0.10
N LYS A 189 -4.66 -1.28 -0.31
CA LYS A 189 -4.11 -0.22 -1.17
C LYS A 189 -3.39 0.88 -0.41
N ILE A 190 -3.86 1.26 0.76
CA ILE A 190 -3.41 2.46 1.46
C ILE A 190 -2.83 2.10 2.83
N LEU A 191 -3.58 1.39 3.68
CA LEU A 191 -3.22 1.26 5.09
C LEU A 191 -2.15 0.20 5.33
N CYS A 192 -2.32 -0.99 4.75
CA CYS A 192 -1.38 -2.11 4.80
C CYS A 192 -1.06 -2.57 3.37
N PRO A 193 -0.37 -1.74 2.59
CA PRO A 193 -0.25 -1.96 1.16
C PRO A 193 0.68 -3.14 0.85
N THR A 194 0.28 -4.00 -0.09
CA THR A 194 1.08 -5.18 -0.49
C THR A 194 1.31 -5.23 -2.00
N ASN A 195 2.35 -5.95 -2.44
CA ASN A 195 2.58 -6.19 -3.87
C ASN A 195 1.65 -7.25 -4.48
N SER A 196 0.90 -7.97 -3.64
CA SER A 196 0.01 -9.05 -4.05
C SER A 196 -1.06 -8.55 -5.01
N SER A 197 -1.43 -9.39 -5.98
CA SER A 197 -2.62 -9.20 -6.81
C SER A 197 -3.91 -9.62 -6.09
N PHE A 198 -3.82 -10.05 -4.83
CA PHE A 198 -4.92 -10.52 -4.01
C PHE A 198 -5.09 -9.66 -2.75
N VAL A 199 -6.34 -9.26 -2.50
CA VAL A 199 -6.81 -8.59 -1.28
C VAL A 199 -7.10 -9.64 -0.22
N SER A 200 -6.55 -9.45 0.98
CA SER A 200 -6.83 -10.32 2.13
C SER A 200 -8.20 -10.02 2.72
N LEU A 201 -8.98 -11.08 3.00
CA LEU A 201 -10.26 -11.03 3.69
C LEU A 201 -10.15 -11.39 5.18
N GLN A 202 -8.93 -11.47 5.73
CA GLN A 202 -8.69 -11.79 7.16
C GLN A 202 -9.30 -10.77 8.13
N TYR A 203 -9.76 -9.62 7.62
CA TYR A 203 -10.49 -8.63 8.42
C TYR A 203 -11.98 -8.95 8.55
N ALA A 204 -12.48 -10.04 7.96
CA ALA A 204 -13.91 -10.35 7.91
C ALA A 204 -14.57 -10.38 9.29
N LYS A 205 -13.91 -10.97 10.29
CA LYS A 205 -14.42 -11.01 11.67
C LYS A 205 -14.57 -9.62 12.29
N ILE A 206 -13.64 -8.71 11.99
CA ILE A 206 -13.67 -7.32 12.48
C ILE A 206 -14.77 -6.53 11.77
N LEU A 207 -14.94 -6.76 10.47
CA LEU A 207 -16.00 -6.17 9.66
C LEU A 207 -17.41 -6.67 10.05
N GLU A 208 -17.49 -7.77 10.78
CA GLU A 208 -18.73 -8.34 11.33
C GLU A 208 -18.89 -8.08 12.84
N ASP A 209 -17.95 -7.42 13.53
CA ASP A 209 -18.05 -7.19 14.98
C ASP A 209 -19.32 -6.38 15.28
N PRO A 210 -20.23 -6.88 16.14
CA PRO A 210 -21.38 -6.11 16.61
C PRO A 210 -21.01 -4.79 17.28
N ALA A 211 -19.82 -4.68 17.86
CA ALA A 211 -19.30 -3.44 18.43
C ALA A 211 -18.89 -2.41 17.35
N GLY A 212 -18.89 -2.81 16.09
CA GLY A 212 -18.54 -1.97 14.95
C GLY A 212 -17.05 -1.91 14.67
N VAL A 213 -16.73 -1.63 13.41
CA VAL A 213 -15.36 -1.49 12.90
C VAL A 213 -14.60 -0.36 13.60
N SER A 214 -15.32 0.69 14.02
CA SER A 214 -14.78 1.86 14.72
C SER A 214 -14.30 1.56 16.15
N SER A 215 -14.65 0.40 16.71
CA SER A 215 -14.22 -0.01 18.07
C SER A 215 -12.79 -0.55 18.15
N TYR A 216 -12.04 -0.51 17.06
CA TYR A 216 -10.69 -1.08 16.95
C TYR A 216 -9.61 -0.02 16.73
N LYS A 217 -8.40 -0.28 17.23
CA LYS A 217 -7.23 0.60 17.07
C LYS A 217 -6.61 0.49 15.68
N TRP A 218 -7.23 1.13 14.70
CA TRP A 218 -6.72 1.14 13.32
C TRP A 218 -5.39 1.88 13.19
N CYS A 219 -5.18 2.95 13.98
CA CYS A 219 -3.94 3.71 13.94
C CYS A 219 -2.73 2.87 14.40
N SER A 220 -2.85 2.15 15.52
CA SER A 220 -1.81 1.24 16.02
C SER A 220 -1.50 0.13 15.01
N HIS A 221 -2.55 -0.49 14.45
CA HIS A 221 -2.41 -1.57 13.47
C HIS A 221 -1.63 -1.14 12.22
N VAL A 222 -1.85 0.08 11.73
CA VAL A 222 -1.11 0.63 10.60
C VAL A 222 0.38 0.84 10.94
N LEU A 223 0.68 1.35 12.13
CA LEU A 223 2.07 1.55 12.57
C LEU A 223 2.80 0.23 12.81
N GLU A 224 2.14 -0.76 13.39
CA GLU A 224 2.68 -2.11 13.57
C GLU A 224 3.02 -2.73 12.19
N TYR A 225 2.11 -2.62 11.23
CA TYR A 225 2.36 -3.06 9.86
C TYR A 225 3.55 -2.33 9.22
N MET A 226 3.70 -1.03 9.46
CA MET A 226 4.86 -0.25 8.99
C MET A 226 6.18 -0.71 9.61
N LYS A 227 6.15 -1.07 10.90
CA LYS A 227 7.33 -1.55 11.61
C LYS A 227 7.82 -2.89 11.04
N GLU A 228 6.89 -3.79 10.71
CA GLU A 228 7.20 -5.12 10.20
C GLU A 228 7.55 -5.13 8.71
N GLY A 229 6.83 -4.36 7.88
CA GLY A 229 6.95 -4.41 6.42
C GLY A 229 8.30 -3.94 5.85
N LEU A 230 9.07 -3.13 6.59
CA LEU A 230 10.39 -2.64 6.13
C LEU A 230 11.49 -3.71 6.17
N GLN A 231 11.21 -4.90 6.70
CA GLN A 231 12.18 -6.00 6.76
C GLN A 231 12.30 -6.79 5.45
N THR A 232 11.35 -6.64 4.52
CA THR A 232 11.34 -7.40 3.26
C THR A 232 11.50 -6.47 2.06
N PRO A 233 12.47 -6.68 1.16
CA PRO A 233 12.70 -5.82 -0.01
C PRO A 233 11.46 -5.65 -0.90
N GLU A 234 10.58 -6.65 -0.91
CA GLU A 234 9.33 -6.61 -1.65
C GLU A 234 8.28 -5.69 -1.00
N VAL A 235 8.09 -5.77 0.32
CA VAL A 235 7.07 -4.98 1.04
C VAL A 235 7.54 -3.56 1.34
N ALA A 236 8.86 -3.33 1.39
CA ALA A 236 9.45 -2.02 1.62
C ALA A 236 8.91 -0.94 0.65
N ASN A 237 8.60 -1.29 -0.59
CA ASN A 237 8.18 -0.33 -1.61
C ASN A 237 6.74 0.21 -1.40
N PRO A 238 5.69 -0.63 -1.23
CA PRO A 238 4.37 -0.14 -0.83
C PRO A 238 4.37 0.57 0.54
N LEU A 239 5.18 0.09 1.49
CA LEU A 239 5.29 0.71 2.81
C LEU A 239 5.94 2.08 2.74
N ALA A 240 7.00 2.22 1.96
CA ALA A 240 7.69 3.48 1.73
C ALA A 240 6.78 4.53 1.11
N ASP A 241 5.90 4.11 0.19
CA ASP A 241 4.85 4.99 -0.34
C ASP A 241 3.87 5.41 0.76
N CYS A 242 3.47 4.49 1.65
CA CYS A 242 2.62 4.83 2.81
C CYS A 242 3.31 5.81 3.78
N ILE A 243 4.58 5.58 4.13
CA ILE A 243 5.36 6.44 5.02
C ILE A 243 5.62 7.80 4.36
N ALA A 244 5.98 7.83 3.08
CA ALA A 244 6.15 9.07 2.32
C ALA A 244 4.84 9.88 2.29
N ARG A 245 3.68 9.21 2.19
CA ARG A 245 2.37 9.88 2.24
C ARG A 245 2.08 10.48 3.61
N ILE A 246 2.24 9.70 4.69
CA ILE A 246 2.06 10.20 6.06
C ILE A 246 3.01 11.37 6.31
N THR A 247 4.28 11.22 5.93
CA THR A 247 5.30 12.26 6.13
C THR A 247 5.00 13.52 5.33
N ARG A 248 4.61 13.40 4.05
CA ARG A 248 4.27 14.56 3.22
C ARG A 248 3.04 15.29 3.75
N LEU A 249 2.03 14.55 4.21
CA LEU A 249 0.84 15.13 4.83
C LEU A 249 1.16 15.81 6.16
N MET A 250 1.93 15.14 7.01
CA MET A 250 2.45 15.71 8.23
C MET A 250 3.18 17.02 7.92
N LEU A 251 4.11 17.03 6.97
CA LEU A 251 4.83 18.25 6.59
C LEU A 251 3.91 19.34 6.00
N SER A 252 2.92 18.98 5.18
CA SER A 252 1.91 19.93 4.65
C SER A 252 1.12 20.56 5.80
N VAL A 253 0.67 19.73 6.73
CA VAL A 253 -0.15 20.14 7.86
C VAL A 253 0.67 20.92 8.91
N TYR A 254 1.94 20.55 9.13
CA TYR A 254 2.87 21.24 10.01
C TYR A 254 3.31 22.60 9.46
N LYS A 255 3.48 22.72 8.14
CA LYS A 255 3.85 24.00 7.50
C LYS A 255 2.70 25.00 7.39
N GLY A 256 1.50 24.65 7.89
CA GLY A 256 0.31 25.48 7.66
C GLY A 256 -0.07 25.58 6.18
N GLU A 257 0.57 24.78 5.32
CA GLU A 257 0.11 24.53 3.96
C GLU A 257 -1.12 23.64 4.08
N THR A 258 -2.26 24.25 4.43
CA THR A 258 -3.54 23.66 4.08
C THR A 258 -3.42 23.30 2.61
N CYS A 259 -3.61 22.03 2.28
CA CYS A 259 -3.82 21.58 0.91
C CYS A 259 -4.77 22.62 0.29
N GLY A 260 -4.28 23.49 -0.60
CA GLY A 260 -4.98 24.74 -1.00
C GLY A 260 -6.28 24.53 -1.77
N HIS A 261 -6.81 23.31 -1.77
CA HIS A 261 -8.14 22.93 -2.22
C HIS A 261 -9.11 22.62 -1.06
N PHE A 262 -8.68 22.68 0.21
CA PHE A 262 -9.48 22.21 1.36
C PHE A 262 -10.53 23.18 1.91
N LYS A 263 -10.73 24.38 1.34
CA LYS A 263 -11.75 25.35 1.82
C LYS A 263 -12.40 26.23 0.74
N LYS A 264 -12.75 25.69 -0.42
CA LYS A 264 -13.72 26.36 -1.31
C LYS A 264 -14.73 25.37 -1.86
N THR A 265 -15.78 25.12 -1.08
CA THR A 265 -17.18 24.97 -1.52
C THR A 265 -18.10 24.79 -0.30
N ASN A 266 -18.02 25.71 0.66
CA ASN A 266 -19.21 26.06 1.43
C ASN A 266 -19.76 27.35 0.82
N GLY A 267 -20.46 27.18 -0.30
CA GLY A 267 -21.38 28.17 -0.84
C GLY A 267 -22.79 27.79 -0.40
N CYS A 268 -23.11 27.98 0.88
CA CYS A 268 -24.49 28.28 1.26
C CYS A 268 -24.55 29.80 1.43
N HIS A 269 -25.16 30.44 0.43
CA HIS A 269 -25.72 31.76 0.58
C HIS A 269 -27.01 31.63 1.41
N VAL A 270 -27.07 32.48 2.45
CA VAL A 270 -28.20 32.81 3.34
C VAL A 270 -28.60 31.74 4.34
#